data_AF-A0A962YVN1-F1
#
_entry.id   AF-A0A962YVN1-F1
#
_cell.length_a   1.000
_cell.length_b   1.000
_cell.length_c   1.000
_cell.angle_alpha   90.00
_cell.angle_beta   90.00
_cell.angle_gamma   90.00
#
_symmetry.space_group_name_H-M   'P 1'
#
loop_
_entity.id
_entity.type
_entity.pdbx_description
1 polymer ?
#
loop_
_entity_poly.entity_id
_entity_poly.type
_entity_poly.pdbx_seq_one_letter_code
_entity_poly.pdbx_strand_id
1 'polypeptide(L)'
;RALYRAGRIGDADLDAAFARREALETEAGLVRAGGRDIRRGEVLRVALVHGVEALPLSQLIWRIEEFDVTRRFQSDVPATARQRLLAAAEREDVAGEAHALESLWHACLQGLQLPAFDLHPEELEDLQINLAKSLLARFRAEGVATDQGPVVHKRMQADALALIERSFAEVGEQSTLRGLLRVLTGQDLLDQVRPVLIRLCAAHLDEGLAAWSLPGRSGGLYAAWRRLAESDLAWSFAGLSGWRAALTRWPEQPLDAIVAELRRLGLPEPRWEAYLTRLALELPGWSGMMNWRQQHDDYPASRETPVALADYLALRLCLDGLWIEQLCREHWGLEGSLPALRDYFTARPAEALVRQALYEGRLPEYLASRARALVEGGMAFSPLTALPRGEQGAEGVGKARRAPWDTLADMIWTWRHSPVATRPG
;
A
#
# COMPACT_ATOMS: atom_id res chain seq x y z
N ARG A 1 1.02 4.54 -36.56
CA ARG A 1 -0.19 3.68 -36.42
C ARG A 1 -1.45 4.33 -36.96
N ALA A 2 -1.96 5.42 -36.37
CA ALA A 2 -3.19 6.09 -36.86
C ALA A 2 -3.12 6.51 -38.34
N LEU A 3 -1.97 7.06 -38.78
CA LEU A 3 -1.75 7.43 -40.19
C LEU A 3 -1.71 6.23 -41.15
N TYR A 4 -1.24 5.07 -40.68
CA TYR A 4 -1.21 3.83 -41.45
C TYR A 4 -2.63 3.25 -41.61
N ARG A 5 -3.42 3.25 -40.52
CA ARG A 5 -4.84 2.86 -40.56
C ARG A 5 -5.69 3.79 -41.44
N ALA A 6 -5.33 5.05 -41.53
CA ALA A 6 -5.96 6.04 -42.41
C ALA A 6 -5.47 5.94 -43.88
N GLY A 7 -4.59 4.99 -44.22
CA GLY A 7 -4.05 4.83 -45.58
C GLY A 7 -3.11 5.94 -46.05
N ARG A 8 -2.69 6.83 -45.14
CA ARG A 8 -1.80 7.97 -45.45
C ARG A 8 -0.32 7.60 -45.51
N ILE A 9 0.04 6.46 -44.93
CA ILE A 9 1.36 5.83 -44.97
C ILE A 9 1.11 4.36 -45.28
N GLY A 10 1.72 3.84 -46.35
CA GLY A 10 1.59 2.45 -46.77
C GLY A 10 2.87 1.63 -46.61
N ASP A 11 2.84 0.38 -47.05
CA ASP A 11 3.99 -0.53 -46.96
C ASP A 11 5.22 0.00 -47.72
N ALA A 12 5.01 0.59 -48.89
CA ALA A 12 6.08 1.19 -49.71
C ALA A 12 6.75 2.39 -49.04
N ASP A 13 6.00 3.18 -48.26
CA ASP A 13 6.55 4.32 -47.51
C ASP A 13 7.45 3.82 -46.36
N LEU A 14 7.04 2.73 -45.70
CA LEU A 14 7.85 2.08 -44.67
C LEU A 14 9.12 1.43 -45.27
N ASP A 15 9.01 0.78 -46.43
CA ASP A 15 10.16 0.23 -47.17
C ASP A 15 11.17 1.33 -47.53
N ALA A 16 10.70 2.45 -48.08
CA ALA A 16 11.54 3.59 -48.40
C ALA A 16 12.19 4.19 -47.15
N ALA A 17 11.48 4.24 -46.01
CA ALA A 17 12.02 4.73 -44.75
C ALA A 17 13.07 3.78 -44.16
N PHE A 18 12.89 2.47 -44.29
CA PHE A 18 13.85 1.45 -43.87
C PHE A 18 15.11 1.47 -44.73
N ALA A 19 14.96 1.56 -46.06
CA ALA A 19 16.08 1.61 -47.00
C ALA A 19 16.99 2.83 -46.79
N ARG A 20 16.44 3.96 -46.31
CA ARG A 20 17.21 5.17 -45.99
C ARG A 20 17.99 5.09 -44.68
N ARG A 21 17.82 4.01 -43.90
CA ARG A 21 18.41 3.85 -42.56
C ARG A 21 19.13 2.52 -42.46
N GLU A 22 20.34 2.45 -43.03
CA GLU A 22 21.18 1.25 -43.04
C GLU A 22 21.45 0.70 -41.62
N ALA A 23 21.52 1.55 -40.60
CA ALA A 23 21.69 1.16 -39.20
C ALA A 23 20.55 0.28 -38.63
N LEU A 24 19.41 0.16 -39.33
CA LEU A 24 18.31 -0.72 -38.94
C LEU A 24 18.51 -2.17 -39.35
N GLU A 25 19.50 -2.46 -40.22
CA GLU A 25 19.86 -3.81 -40.67
C GLU A 25 18.65 -4.65 -41.09
N THR A 26 17.78 -4.10 -41.92
CA THR A 26 16.45 -4.69 -42.18
C THR A 26 16.50 -6.06 -42.87
N GLU A 27 17.56 -6.33 -43.62
CA GLU A 27 17.80 -7.62 -44.29
C GLU A 27 18.42 -8.68 -43.37
N ALA A 28 18.83 -8.32 -42.15
CA ALA A 28 19.40 -9.29 -41.21
C ALA A 28 18.35 -10.35 -40.83
N GLY A 29 18.69 -11.62 -41.03
CA GLY A 29 17.89 -12.74 -40.55
C GLY A 29 17.96 -12.81 -39.03
N LEU A 30 16.81 -12.76 -38.36
CA LEU A 30 16.72 -12.85 -36.90
C LEU A 30 16.51 -14.29 -36.44
N VAL A 31 15.52 -14.96 -37.02
CA VAL A 31 15.12 -16.32 -36.63
C VAL A 31 14.66 -17.07 -37.87
N ARG A 32 15.04 -18.34 -37.98
CA ARG A 32 14.48 -19.26 -38.95
C ARG A 32 13.38 -20.09 -38.28
N ALA A 33 12.14 -19.89 -38.73
CA ALA A 33 10.98 -20.63 -38.23
C ALA A 33 10.54 -21.62 -39.33
N GLY A 34 10.89 -22.89 -39.16
CA GLY A 34 10.68 -23.92 -40.18
C GLY A 34 11.45 -23.62 -41.47
N GLY A 35 10.73 -23.52 -42.59
CA GLY A 35 11.29 -23.18 -43.91
C GLY A 35 11.41 -21.68 -44.21
N ARG A 36 11.03 -20.79 -43.28
CA ARG A 36 11.02 -19.34 -43.50
C ARG A 36 12.02 -18.62 -42.62
N ASP A 37 12.84 -17.77 -43.23
CA ASP A 37 13.72 -16.84 -42.52
C ASP A 37 12.95 -15.55 -42.22
N ILE A 38 12.85 -15.19 -40.94
CA ILE A 38 12.21 -13.96 -40.46
C ILE A 38 13.28 -12.88 -40.35
N ARG A 39 13.10 -11.80 -41.12
CA ARG A 39 14.06 -10.68 -41.16
C ARG A 39 13.72 -9.59 -40.17
N ARG A 40 14.75 -8.83 -39.76
CA ARG A 40 14.62 -7.72 -38.81
C ARG A 40 13.62 -6.65 -39.26
N GLY A 41 13.60 -6.33 -40.56
CA GLY A 41 12.65 -5.38 -41.14
C GLY A 41 11.19 -5.81 -40.99
N GLU A 42 10.90 -7.12 -41.03
CA GLU A 42 9.53 -7.64 -40.86
C GLU A 42 9.03 -7.42 -39.43
N VAL A 43 9.88 -7.69 -38.43
CA VAL A 43 9.55 -7.49 -37.01
C VAL A 43 9.35 -6.00 -36.70
N LEU A 44 10.24 -5.14 -37.21
CA LEU A 44 10.14 -3.69 -37.05
C LEU A 44 8.85 -3.14 -37.66
N ARG A 45 8.44 -3.64 -38.83
CA ARG A 45 7.17 -3.26 -39.46
C ARG A 45 6.00 -3.62 -38.57
N VAL A 46 5.93 -4.86 -38.09
CA VAL A 46 4.84 -5.31 -37.21
C VAL A 46 4.76 -4.45 -35.94
N ALA A 47 5.90 -4.13 -35.33
CA ALA A 47 5.97 -3.26 -34.15
C ALA A 47 5.49 -1.81 -34.44
N LEU A 48 5.80 -1.25 -35.62
CA LEU A 48 5.39 0.10 -36.01
C LEU A 48 3.91 0.20 -36.40
N VAL A 49 3.37 -0.84 -37.03
CA VAL A 49 1.99 -0.88 -37.56
C VAL A 49 0.99 -1.28 -36.48
N HIS A 50 1.27 -2.36 -35.75
CA HIS A 50 0.34 -2.95 -34.78
C HIS A 50 0.67 -2.54 -33.35
N GLY A 51 1.94 -2.32 -33.04
CA GLY A 51 2.40 -2.04 -31.69
C GLY A 51 2.59 -3.28 -30.86
N VAL A 52 3.73 -3.35 -30.18
CA VAL A 52 4.02 -4.37 -29.18
C VAL A 52 4.26 -3.61 -27.88
N GLU A 53 3.17 -3.19 -27.25
CA GLU A 53 3.21 -2.55 -25.93
C GLU A 53 3.15 -3.64 -24.86
N ALA A 54 3.85 -3.43 -23.75
CA ALA A 54 3.76 -4.34 -22.61
C ALA A 54 2.31 -4.31 -22.08
N LEU A 55 1.68 -5.48 -22.03
CA LEU A 55 0.32 -5.61 -21.53
C LEU A 55 0.37 -6.01 -20.05
N PRO A 56 -0.22 -5.23 -19.13
CA PRO A 56 -0.37 -5.64 -17.74
C PRO A 56 -1.23 -6.91 -17.63
N LEU A 57 -0.95 -7.76 -16.64
CA LEU A 57 -1.65 -9.04 -16.47
C LEU A 57 -3.18 -8.88 -16.30
N SER A 58 -3.63 -7.85 -15.59
CA SER A 58 -5.07 -7.56 -15.43
C SER A 58 -5.75 -7.21 -16.76
N GLN A 59 -5.06 -6.49 -17.64
CA GLN A 59 -5.57 -6.20 -18.99
C GLN A 59 -5.53 -7.43 -19.89
N LEU A 60 -4.55 -8.33 -19.71
CA LEU A 60 -4.50 -9.60 -20.43
C LEU A 60 -5.72 -10.46 -20.07
N ILE A 61 -5.99 -10.63 -18.77
CA ILE A 61 -7.13 -11.41 -18.26
C ILE A 61 -8.44 -10.82 -18.79
N TRP A 62 -8.64 -9.51 -18.59
CA TRP A 62 -9.86 -8.85 -19.07
C TRP A 62 -10.04 -8.99 -20.58
N ARG A 63 -8.98 -8.91 -21.38
CA ARG A 63 -9.07 -9.12 -22.83
C ARG A 63 -9.40 -10.56 -23.21
N ILE A 64 -8.89 -11.55 -22.47
CA ILE A 64 -9.23 -12.96 -22.67
C ILE A 64 -10.71 -13.19 -22.35
N GLU A 65 -11.20 -12.66 -21.23
CA GLU A 65 -12.59 -12.86 -20.80
C GLU A 65 -13.60 -12.08 -21.66
N GLU A 66 -13.33 -10.80 -21.92
CA GLU A 66 -14.28 -9.90 -22.59
C GLU A 66 -14.26 -10.05 -24.11
N PHE A 67 -13.08 -10.28 -24.69
CA PHE A 67 -12.91 -10.30 -26.16
C PHE A 67 -12.52 -11.65 -26.72
N ASP A 68 -12.40 -12.67 -25.86
CA ASP A 68 -12.09 -14.06 -26.25
C ASP A 68 -10.86 -14.13 -27.18
N VAL A 69 -9.81 -13.35 -26.85
CA VAL A 69 -8.68 -13.07 -27.76
C VAL A 69 -7.88 -14.30 -28.17
N THR A 70 -8.00 -15.41 -27.43
CA THR A 70 -7.35 -16.70 -27.74
C THR A 70 -8.20 -17.59 -28.65
N ARG A 71 -9.49 -17.27 -28.84
CA ARG A 71 -10.43 -18.07 -29.62
C ARG A 71 -11.07 -17.31 -30.78
N ARG A 72 -10.94 -15.98 -30.80
CA ARG A 72 -11.57 -15.12 -31.81
C ARG A 72 -10.65 -14.03 -32.35
N PHE A 73 -10.66 -13.84 -33.66
CA PHE A 73 -9.91 -12.78 -34.33
C PHE A 73 -10.46 -11.40 -33.99
N GLN A 74 -9.59 -10.55 -33.44
CA GLN A 74 -9.89 -9.16 -33.15
C GLN A 74 -10.06 -8.34 -34.43
N SER A 75 -10.87 -7.28 -34.39
CA SER A 75 -11.23 -6.48 -35.59
C SER A 75 -10.04 -5.83 -36.30
N ASP A 76 -8.93 -5.65 -35.60
CA ASP A 76 -7.70 -5.04 -36.10
C ASP A 76 -6.73 -6.05 -36.77
N VAL A 77 -7.06 -7.34 -36.78
CA VAL A 77 -6.30 -8.37 -37.50
C VAL A 77 -6.66 -8.36 -38.99
N PRO A 78 -5.70 -8.15 -39.92
CA PRO A 78 -5.97 -8.11 -41.36
C PRO A 78 -6.55 -9.41 -41.92
N ALA A 79 -7.51 -9.32 -42.84
CA ALA A 79 -8.17 -10.49 -43.43
C ALA A 79 -7.20 -11.49 -44.10
N THR A 80 -6.15 -10.97 -44.74
CA THR A 80 -5.09 -11.80 -45.35
C THR A 80 -4.30 -12.60 -44.32
N ALA A 81 -4.07 -12.06 -43.12
CA ALA A 81 -3.42 -12.77 -42.03
C ALA A 81 -4.32 -13.87 -41.45
N ARG A 82 -5.62 -13.58 -41.28
CA ARG A 82 -6.63 -14.57 -40.85
C ARG A 82 -6.68 -15.77 -41.78
N GLN A 83 -6.82 -15.50 -43.09
CA GLN A 83 -6.87 -16.54 -44.12
C GLN A 83 -5.59 -17.38 -44.15
N ARG A 84 -4.42 -16.76 -44.01
CA ARG A 84 -3.13 -17.48 -43.96
C ARG A 84 -3.01 -18.38 -42.74
N LEU A 85 -3.50 -17.94 -41.58
CA LEU A 85 -3.47 -18.75 -40.36
C LEU A 85 -4.42 -19.95 -40.50
N LEU A 86 -5.65 -19.72 -40.94
CA LEU A 86 -6.65 -20.79 -41.13
C LEU A 86 -6.19 -21.83 -42.15
N ALA A 87 -5.65 -21.40 -43.30
CA ALA A 87 -5.08 -22.30 -44.30
C ALA A 87 -3.82 -23.03 -43.83
N ALA A 88 -3.14 -22.55 -42.79
CA ALA A 88 -2.05 -23.27 -42.13
C ALA A 88 -2.58 -24.30 -41.13
N ALA A 89 -3.57 -23.92 -40.33
CA ALA A 89 -4.24 -24.80 -39.38
C ALA A 89 -4.91 -25.99 -40.08
N GLU A 90 -5.61 -25.77 -41.20
CA GLU A 90 -6.21 -26.84 -42.02
C GLU A 90 -5.19 -27.86 -42.53
N ARG A 91 -3.95 -27.44 -42.83
CA ARG A 91 -2.88 -28.35 -43.26
C ARG A 91 -2.34 -29.21 -42.12
N GLU A 92 -2.57 -28.80 -40.88
CA GLU A 92 -2.19 -29.51 -39.66
C GLU A 92 -3.40 -30.23 -39.02
N ASP A 93 -4.50 -30.39 -39.77
CA ASP A 93 -5.76 -31.02 -39.34
C ASP A 93 -6.44 -30.32 -38.13
N VAL A 94 -6.12 -29.04 -37.92
CA VAL A 94 -6.73 -28.19 -36.89
C VAL A 94 -7.91 -27.42 -37.51
N ALA A 95 -9.12 -27.89 -37.25
CA ALA A 95 -10.34 -27.30 -37.80
C ALA A 95 -10.96 -26.23 -36.88
N GLY A 96 -11.27 -25.07 -37.47
CA GLY A 96 -12.01 -23.99 -36.82
C GLY A 96 -11.13 -22.85 -36.28
N GLU A 97 -11.71 -21.64 -36.28
CA GLU A 97 -11.05 -20.40 -35.86
C GLU A 97 -10.48 -20.48 -34.43
N ALA A 98 -11.29 -20.97 -33.48
CA ALA A 98 -10.89 -21.06 -32.08
C ALA A 98 -9.67 -21.97 -31.89
N HIS A 99 -9.71 -23.18 -32.44
CA HIS A 99 -8.59 -24.13 -32.31
C HIS A 99 -7.34 -23.64 -33.04
N ALA A 100 -7.47 -22.96 -34.18
CA ALA A 100 -6.32 -22.39 -34.88
C ALA A 100 -5.62 -21.29 -34.07
N LEU A 101 -6.40 -20.43 -33.40
CA LEU A 101 -5.88 -19.36 -32.53
C LEU A 101 -5.30 -19.91 -31.22
N GLU A 102 -5.97 -20.89 -30.61
CA GLU A 102 -5.46 -21.57 -29.42
C GLU A 102 -4.16 -22.30 -29.73
N SER A 103 -4.07 -23.01 -30.87
CA SER A 103 -2.84 -23.69 -31.28
C SER A 103 -1.70 -22.70 -31.52
N LEU A 104 -1.98 -21.55 -32.15
CA LEU A 104 -0.99 -20.47 -32.30
C LEU A 104 -0.54 -19.92 -30.95
N TRP A 105 -1.47 -19.69 -30.03
CA TRP A 105 -1.18 -19.23 -28.68
C TRP A 105 -0.26 -20.20 -27.92
N HIS A 106 -0.60 -21.49 -27.93
CA HIS A 106 0.21 -22.54 -27.31
C HIS A 106 1.61 -22.64 -27.93
N ALA A 107 1.72 -22.57 -29.26
CA ALA A 107 3.00 -22.58 -29.95
C ALA A 107 3.87 -21.37 -29.57
N CYS A 108 3.26 -20.19 -29.40
CA CYS A 108 3.96 -18.99 -28.91
C CYS A 108 4.45 -19.17 -27.47
N LEU A 109 3.62 -19.71 -26.58
CA LEU A 109 4.01 -19.98 -25.19
C LEU A 109 5.18 -20.98 -25.13
N GLN A 110 5.06 -22.10 -25.85
CA GLN A 110 6.10 -23.12 -25.92
C GLN A 110 7.41 -22.57 -26.51
N GLY A 111 7.33 -21.80 -27.60
CA GLY A 111 8.49 -21.17 -28.23
C GLY A 111 9.21 -20.17 -27.33
N LEU A 112 8.46 -19.50 -26.45
CA LEU A 112 9.00 -18.57 -25.45
C LEU A 112 9.39 -19.27 -24.13
N GLN A 113 9.26 -20.59 -24.04
CA GLN A 113 9.45 -21.39 -22.83
C GLN A 113 8.59 -20.90 -21.64
N LEU A 114 7.41 -20.37 -21.97
CA LEU A 114 6.40 -20.02 -21.00
C LEU A 114 5.55 -21.29 -20.74
N PRO A 115 5.36 -21.71 -19.48
CA PRO A 115 4.57 -22.90 -19.18
C PRO A 115 3.16 -22.75 -19.77
N ALA A 116 2.69 -23.76 -20.48
CA ALA A 116 1.43 -23.76 -21.23
C ALA A 116 0.23 -23.43 -20.31
N PHE A 117 -0.59 -22.48 -20.75
CA PHE A 117 -1.73 -21.94 -20.02
C PHE A 117 -3.01 -22.70 -20.41
N ASP A 118 -3.30 -23.80 -19.73
CA ASP A 118 -4.67 -24.34 -19.61
C ASP A 118 -5.15 -24.04 -18.19
N LEU A 119 -5.42 -22.76 -17.89
CA LEU A 119 -5.70 -22.33 -16.51
C LEU A 119 -6.96 -21.47 -16.47
N HIS A 120 -7.92 -21.90 -15.65
CA HIS A 120 -9.13 -21.15 -15.29
C HIS A 120 -8.73 -19.84 -14.57
N PRO A 121 -9.55 -18.76 -14.58
CA PRO A 121 -9.23 -17.47 -13.93
C PRO A 121 -8.70 -17.56 -12.48
N GLU A 122 -9.14 -18.56 -11.71
CA GLU A 122 -8.72 -18.79 -10.32
C GLU A 122 -7.30 -19.38 -10.22
N GLU A 123 -6.83 -20.11 -11.25
CA GLU A 123 -5.53 -20.78 -11.27
C GLU A 123 -4.41 -19.87 -11.83
N LEU A 124 -4.76 -18.69 -12.36
CA LEU A 124 -3.82 -17.65 -12.78
C LEU A 124 -3.27 -16.83 -11.61
N GLU A 125 -4.07 -16.66 -10.55
CA GLU A 125 -3.57 -16.23 -9.24
C GLU A 125 -2.58 -17.25 -8.65
N ASP A 126 -2.75 -18.52 -8.99
CA ASP A 126 -1.86 -19.62 -8.63
C ASP A 126 -0.60 -19.68 -9.51
N LEU A 127 -0.58 -19.12 -10.73
CA LEU A 127 0.63 -19.09 -11.55
C LEU A 127 1.70 -18.16 -10.96
N GLN A 128 1.31 -17.00 -10.44
CA GLN A 128 2.23 -16.13 -9.71
C GLN A 128 2.64 -16.75 -8.36
N ILE A 129 1.77 -17.55 -7.75
CA ILE A 129 2.14 -18.40 -6.62
C ILE A 129 3.11 -19.50 -7.05
N ASN A 130 2.95 -20.14 -8.19
CA ASN A 130 3.80 -21.23 -8.66
C ASN A 130 5.16 -20.70 -9.13
N LEU A 131 5.21 -19.49 -9.70
CA LEU A 131 6.44 -18.74 -9.93
C LEU A 131 7.10 -18.33 -8.60
N ALA A 132 6.34 -17.82 -7.63
CA ALA A 132 6.87 -17.50 -6.30
C ALA A 132 7.34 -18.77 -5.56
N LYS A 133 6.60 -19.88 -5.63
CA LYS A 133 6.92 -21.20 -5.06
C LYS A 133 8.13 -21.82 -5.75
N SER A 134 8.27 -21.68 -7.06
CA SER A 134 9.44 -22.17 -7.80
C SER A 134 10.69 -21.30 -7.55
N LEU A 135 10.54 -19.99 -7.41
CA LEU A 135 11.61 -19.11 -6.94
C LEU A 135 12.00 -19.45 -5.49
N LEU A 136 11.03 -19.63 -4.58
CA LEU A 136 11.25 -20.11 -3.22
C LEU A 136 11.92 -21.49 -3.20
N ALA A 137 11.53 -22.41 -4.08
CA ALA A 137 12.13 -23.73 -4.21
C ALA A 137 13.58 -23.65 -4.73
N ARG A 138 13.86 -22.77 -5.70
CA ARG A 138 15.22 -22.47 -6.19
C ARG A 138 16.11 -21.88 -5.08
N PHE A 139 15.61 -20.90 -4.33
CA PHE A 139 16.33 -20.33 -3.19
C PHE A 139 16.52 -21.35 -2.05
N ARG A 140 15.58 -22.28 -1.85
CA ARG A 140 15.73 -23.42 -0.92
C ARG A 140 16.77 -24.43 -1.41
N ALA A 141 16.91 -24.65 -2.71
CA ALA A 141 17.91 -25.55 -3.29
C ALA A 141 19.34 -24.96 -3.26
N GLU A 142 19.47 -23.63 -3.34
CA GLU A 142 20.76 -22.93 -3.21
C GLU A 142 21.21 -22.73 -1.75
N GLY A 143 20.32 -22.94 -0.78
CA GLY A 143 20.62 -22.87 0.65
C GLY A 143 20.76 -24.25 1.26
N VAL A 144 21.99 -24.65 1.63
CA VAL A 144 22.26 -25.88 2.40
C VAL A 144 21.36 -25.92 3.63
N ALA A 145 20.38 -26.83 3.62
CA ALA A 145 19.48 -27.04 4.73
C ALA A 145 20.27 -27.60 5.92
N THR A 146 20.48 -26.76 6.93
CA THR A 146 20.76 -27.19 8.30
C THR A 146 19.49 -27.07 9.12
N ASP A 147 19.44 -27.78 10.25
CA ASP A 147 18.31 -28.27 11.06
C ASP A 147 17.29 -27.23 11.62
N GLN A 148 17.14 -26.07 10.96
CA GLN A 148 16.33 -24.93 11.40
C GLN A 148 15.82 -24.13 10.19
N GLY A 149 14.64 -24.49 9.64
CA GLY A 149 13.82 -23.69 8.73
C GLY A 149 14.42 -23.30 7.34
N PRO A 150 13.58 -22.88 6.36
CA PRO A 150 14.09 -22.42 5.06
C PRO A 150 14.91 -21.13 5.19
N VAL A 151 16.05 -21.03 4.49
CA VAL A 151 16.94 -19.84 4.52
C VAL A 151 16.20 -18.52 4.23
N VAL A 152 15.25 -18.55 3.29
CA VAL A 152 14.41 -17.38 2.94
C VAL A 152 13.62 -16.88 4.14
N HIS A 153 12.98 -17.78 4.87
CA HIS A 153 12.14 -17.42 6.02
C HIS A 153 12.95 -16.76 7.12
N LYS A 154 14.14 -17.28 7.42
CA LYS A 154 15.07 -16.67 8.39
C LYS A 154 15.51 -15.26 7.97
N ARG A 155 15.83 -15.06 6.69
CA ARG A 155 16.21 -13.75 6.15
C ARG A 155 15.04 -12.77 6.17
N MET A 156 13.86 -13.20 5.74
CA MET A 156 12.62 -12.42 5.83
C MET A 156 12.35 -11.98 7.27
N GLN A 157 12.45 -12.88 8.25
CA GLN A 157 12.26 -12.53 9.66
C GLN A 157 13.31 -11.52 10.15
N ALA A 158 14.58 -11.69 9.80
CA ALA A 158 15.63 -10.76 10.18
C ALA A 158 15.39 -9.36 9.60
N ASP A 159 15.04 -9.26 8.31
CA ASP A 159 14.76 -7.99 7.65
C ASP A 159 13.49 -7.32 8.20
N ALA A 160 12.46 -8.12 8.50
CA ALA A 160 11.23 -7.63 9.12
C ALA A 160 11.48 -7.09 10.54
N LEU A 161 12.30 -7.76 11.35
CA LEU A 161 12.69 -7.27 12.67
C LEU A 161 13.53 -5.99 12.57
N ALA A 162 14.48 -5.92 11.64
CA ALA A 162 15.29 -4.71 11.42
C ALA A 162 14.42 -3.53 10.93
N LEU A 163 13.42 -3.80 10.09
CA LEU A 163 12.40 -2.83 9.70
C LEU A 163 11.61 -2.33 10.92
N ILE A 164 11.10 -3.23 11.76
CA ILE A 164 10.36 -2.86 12.98
C ILE A 164 11.25 -2.00 13.89
N GLU A 165 12.48 -2.43 14.15
CA GLU A 165 13.41 -1.70 15.00
C GLU A 165 13.62 -0.27 14.48
N ARG A 166 13.92 -0.12 13.18
CA ARG A 166 14.10 1.19 12.55
C ARG A 166 12.83 2.04 12.63
N SER A 167 11.68 1.52 12.19
CA SER A 167 10.43 2.28 12.12
C SER A 167 9.96 2.75 13.50
N PHE A 168 10.16 1.95 14.55
CA PHE A 168 9.84 2.36 15.93
C PHE A 168 10.90 3.27 16.55
N ALA A 169 12.17 3.14 16.15
CA ALA A 169 13.23 4.07 16.55
C ALA A 169 13.02 5.48 15.97
N GLU A 170 12.48 5.56 14.75
CA GLU A 170 12.18 6.82 14.06
C GLU A 170 11.01 7.62 14.69
N VAL A 171 10.12 6.98 15.44
CA VAL A 171 9.00 7.66 16.12
C VAL A 171 9.56 8.61 17.18
N GLY A 172 9.28 9.91 17.00
CA GLY A 172 9.89 11.00 17.74
C GLY A 172 10.60 11.97 16.80
N GLU A 173 11.69 11.50 16.21
CA GLU A 173 12.60 12.32 15.39
C GLU A 173 12.15 12.43 13.94
N GLN A 174 11.82 11.30 13.31
CA GLN A 174 11.57 11.20 11.87
C GLN A 174 10.12 10.86 11.55
N SER A 175 9.32 10.44 12.53
CA SER A 175 7.89 10.19 12.36
C SER A 175 7.11 10.46 13.64
N THR A 176 5.78 10.52 13.52
CA THR A 176 4.86 10.51 14.66
C THR A 176 4.27 9.11 14.83
N LEU A 177 3.65 8.80 15.98
CA LEU A 177 3.00 7.49 16.15
C LEU A 177 1.84 7.32 15.16
N ARG A 178 1.13 8.41 14.87
CA ARG A 178 0.19 8.50 13.75
C ARG A 178 0.84 8.11 12.42
N GLY A 179 2.02 8.67 12.12
CA GLY A 179 2.77 8.34 10.90
C GLY A 179 3.11 6.85 10.79
N LEU A 180 3.56 6.24 11.89
CA LEU A 180 3.80 4.79 11.95
C LEU A 180 2.50 4.00 11.71
N LEU A 181 1.42 4.36 12.38
CA LEU A 181 0.12 3.71 12.21
C LEU A 181 -0.42 3.85 10.79
N ARG A 182 -0.21 4.98 10.13
CA ARG A 182 -0.56 5.17 8.71
C ARG A 182 0.17 4.18 7.81
N VAL A 183 1.46 3.92 8.07
CA VAL A 183 2.24 2.93 7.32
C VAL A 183 1.72 1.49 7.57
N LEU A 184 1.19 1.21 8.75
CA LEU A 184 0.73 -0.13 9.15
C LEU A 184 -0.75 -0.41 8.87
N THR A 185 -1.57 0.63 8.67
CA THR A 185 -3.03 0.51 8.52
C THR A 185 -3.57 1.17 7.26
N GLY A 186 -2.76 2.00 6.59
CA GLY A 186 -3.20 2.83 5.46
C GLY A 186 -4.12 3.99 5.87
N GLN A 187 -4.47 4.11 7.16
CA GLN A 187 -5.38 5.14 7.66
C GLN A 187 -4.60 6.32 8.21
N ASP A 188 -4.97 7.53 7.79
CA ASP A 188 -4.42 8.76 8.36
C ASP A 188 -5.33 9.34 9.44
N LEU A 189 -4.95 9.15 10.71
CA LEU A 189 -5.74 9.66 11.85
C LEU A 189 -5.85 11.20 11.89
N LEU A 190 -5.01 11.91 11.12
CA LEU A 190 -5.09 13.35 10.99
C LEU A 190 -6.41 13.78 10.35
N ASP A 191 -7.03 12.93 9.53
CA ASP A 191 -8.27 13.27 8.84
C ASP A 191 -9.45 13.42 9.81
N GLN A 192 -9.44 12.71 10.95
CA GLN A 192 -10.42 12.86 12.02
C GLN A 192 -10.07 14.00 12.98
N VAL A 193 -8.78 14.22 13.24
CA VAL A 193 -8.31 15.23 14.20
C VAL A 193 -8.35 16.64 13.63
N ARG A 194 -8.00 16.79 12.35
CA ARG A 194 -7.85 18.09 11.68
C ARG A 194 -9.12 18.95 11.72
N PRO A 195 -10.33 18.47 11.40
CA PRO A 195 -11.53 19.31 11.41
C PRO A 195 -11.82 19.91 12.79
N VAL A 196 -11.57 19.14 13.86
CA VAL A 196 -11.77 19.59 15.24
C VAL A 196 -10.75 20.68 15.60
N LEU A 197 -9.47 20.47 15.28
CA LEU A 197 -8.42 21.47 15.51
C LEU A 197 -8.70 22.77 14.77
N ILE A 198 -9.00 22.69 13.46
CA ILE A 198 -9.27 23.89 12.66
C ILE A 198 -10.43 24.69 13.25
N ARG A 199 -11.53 24.02 13.60
CA ARG A 199 -12.70 24.68 14.19
C ARG A 199 -12.39 25.37 15.51
N LEU A 200 -11.67 24.70 16.41
CA LEU A 200 -11.35 25.26 17.73
C LEU A 200 -10.31 26.37 17.64
N CYS A 201 -9.28 26.20 16.80
CA CYS A 201 -8.28 27.24 16.56
C CYS A 201 -8.92 28.48 15.91
N ALA A 202 -9.79 28.31 14.91
CA ALA A 202 -10.50 29.41 14.29
C ALA A 202 -11.38 30.18 15.30
N ALA A 203 -12.11 29.46 16.15
CA ALA A 203 -12.97 30.08 17.17
C ALA A 203 -12.18 30.75 18.31
N HIS A 204 -11.00 30.23 18.66
CA HIS A 204 -10.14 30.79 19.69
C HIS A 204 -9.37 32.02 19.22
N LEU A 205 -8.90 32.00 17.96
CA LEU A 205 -8.16 33.10 17.35
C LEU A 205 -9.06 34.16 16.70
N ASP A 206 -10.38 34.00 16.78
CA ASP A 206 -11.35 34.95 16.22
C ASP A 206 -11.23 36.33 16.89
N GLU A 207 -11.11 37.37 16.06
CA GLU A 207 -10.95 38.76 16.48
C GLU A 207 -12.30 39.50 16.62
N GLY A 208 -13.39 38.77 16.84
CA GLY A 208 -14.75 39.31 16.97
C GLY A 208 -15.50 39.41 15.64
N LEU A 209 -15.08 38.67 14.61
CA LEU A 209 -15.79 38.61 13.33
C LEU A 209 -16.98 37.65 13.40
N ALA A 210 -16.86 36.58 14.19
CA ALA A 210 -17.94 35.61 14.38
C ALA A 210 -19.01 36.14 15.34
N ALA A 211 -20.28 35.86 15.02
CA ALA A 211 -21.40 36.18 15.91
C ALA A 211 -21.40 35.35 17.21
N TRP A 212 -20.71 34.21 17.20
CA TRP A 212 -20.57 33.31 18.35
C TRP A 212 -19.10 33.12 18.70
N SER A 213 -18.77 33.32 19.97
CA SER A 213 -17.42 33.15 20.50
C SER A 213 -17.25 31.79 21.20
N LEU A 214 -16.02 31.31 21.27
CA LEU A 214 -15.68 30.08 22.00
C LEU A 214 -15.91 30.27 23.52
N PRO A 215 -16.80 29.49 24.17
CA PRO A 215 -17.11 29.65 25.58
C PRO A 215 -15.89 29.52 26.52
N GLY A 216 -15.62 30.60 27.25
CA GLY A 216 -14.49 30.71 28.19
C GLY A 216 -13.10 30.66 27.52
N ARG A 217 -12.99 31.17 26.29
CA ARG A 217 -11.72 31.38 25.58
C ARG A 217 -10.65 32.12 26.39
N SER A 218 -11.05 32.98 27.33
CA SER A 218 -10.14 33.72 28.22
C SER A 218 -9.27 32.81 29.10
N GLY A 219 -9.68 31.55 29.30
CA GLY A 219 -8.88 30.54 30.00
C GLY A 219 -7.87 29.78 29.14
N GLY A 220 -7.73 30.14 27.86
CA GLY A 220 -6.89 29.42 26.89
C GLY A 220 -7.67 28.36 26.09
N LEU A 221 -7.09 27.95 24.96
CA LEU A 221 -7.74 27.06 23.99
C LEU A 221 -8.03 25.68 24.59
N TYR A 222 -7.08 25.10 25.32
CA TYR A 222 -7.21 23.76 25.88
C TYR A 222 -8.29 23.71 26.96
N ALA A 223 -8.29 24.67 27.88
CA ALA A 223 -9.31 24.77 28.92
C ALA A 223 -10.71 24.99 28.34
N ALA A 224 -10.83 25.82 27.30
CA ALA A 224 -12.09 26.04 26.60
C ALA A 224 -12.61 24.77 25.91
N TRP A 225 -11.73 24.06 25.20
CA TRP A 225 -12.09 22.78 24.59
C TRP A 225 -12.49 21.72 25.62
N ARG A 226 -11.73 21.55 26.70
CA ARG A 226 -11.99 20.52 27.73
C ARG A 226 -13.41 20.64 28.29
N ARG A 227 -13.87 21.86 28.58
CA ARG A 227 -15.24 22.14 29.03
C ARG A 227 -16.30 21.77 28.00
N LEU A 228 -16.04 22.01 26.71
CA LEU A 228 -16.97 21.65 25.64
C LEU A 228 -17.01 20.14 25.43
N ALA A 229 -15.84 19.49 25.49
CA ALA A 229 -15.68 18.08 25.17
C ALA A 229 -16.52 17.17 26.08
N GLU A 230 -16.76 17.54 27.33
CA GLU A 230 -17.65 16.81 28.26
C GLU A 230 -19.07 16.62 27.73
N SER A 231 -19.55 17.60 26.96
CA SER A 231 -20.91 17.66 26.42
C SER A 231 -21.02 17.34 24.94
N ASP A 232 -19.90 17.13 24.25
CA ASP A 232 -19.87 16.95 22.80
C ASP A 232 -20.26 15.51 22.41
N LEU A 233 -21.47 15.34 21.88
CA LEU A 233 -21.96 14.04 21.42
C LEU A 233 -21.30 13.57 20.11
N ALA A 234 -20.56 14.44 19.41
CA ALA A 234 -19.85 14.06 18.18
C ALA A 234 -18.90 12.89 18.41
N TRP A 235 -18.28 12.79 19.59
CA TRP A 235 -17.40 11.67 19.94
C TRP A 235 -18.14 10.32 19.95
N SER A 236 -19.36 10.31 20.48
CA SER A 236 -20.19 9.10 20.50
C SER A 236 -20.66 8.70 19.10
N PHE A 237 -21.05 9.67 18.27
CA PHE A 237 -21.43 9.38 16.87
C PHE A 237 -20.24 8.95 16.01
N ALA A 238 -19.03 9.39 16.35
CA ALA A 238 -17.80 8.98 15.69
C ALA A 238 -17.29 7.60 16.13
N GLY A 239 -18.02 6.88 16.99
CA GLY A 239 -17.68 5.52 17.43
C GLY A 239 -16.55 5.46 18.45
N LEU A 240 -16.07 6.58 18.96
CA LEU A 240 -15.02 6.59 19.99
C LEU A 240 -15.59 6.03 21.29
N SER A 241 -15.10 4.86 21.69
CA SER A 241 -15.45 4.27 22.97
C SER A 241 -14.49 4.79 24.05
N GLY A 242 -14.98 5.03 25.27
CA GLY A 242 -14.12 5.41 26.39
C GLY A 242 -13.61 6.86 26.41
N TRP A 243 -14.05 7.75 25.50
CA TRP A 243 -13.63 9.16 25.49
C TRP A 243 -13.95 9.90 26.80
N ARG A 244 -15.04 9.55 27.48
CA ARG A 244 -15.38 10.11 28.80
C ARG A 244 -14.34 9.76 29.87
N ALA A 245 -13.85 8.52 29.86
CA ALA A 245 -12.80 8.09 30.77
C ALA A 245 -11.47 8.79 30.45
N ALA A 246 -11.17 8.99 29.15
CA ALA A 246 -10.01 9.77 28.73
C ALA A 246 -10.07 11.23 29.21
N LEU A 247 -11.22 11.91 29.06
CA LEU A 247 -11.43 13.28 29.57
C LEU A 247 -11.15 13.40 31.07
N THR A 248 -11.61 12.43 31.87
CA THR A 248 -11.37 12.43 33.33
C THR A 248 -9.89 12.26 33.70
N ARG A 249 -9.09 11.66 32.82
CA ARG A 249 -7.64 11.48 33.04
C ARG A 249 -6.85 12.73 32.68
N TRP A 250 -7.33 13.55 31.76
CA TRP A 250 -6.56 14.69 31.31
C TRP A 250 -6.48 15.79 32.38
N PRO A 251 -5.25 16.18 32.77
CA PRO A 251 -5.03 17.29 33.69
C PRO A 251 -5.65 18.60 33.20
N GLU A 252 -5.89 19.52 34.14
CA GLU A 252 -6.46 20.83 33.82
C GLU A 252 -5.44 21.74 33.12
N GLN A 253 -4.15 21.58 33.46
CA GLN A 253 -3.06 22.36 32.89
C GLN A 253 -2.58 21.73 31.57
N PRO A 254 -2.40 22.53 30.50
CA PRO A 254 -2.03 22.01 29.17
C PRO A 254 -0.66 21.34 29.17
N LEU A 255 0.33 21.89 29.90
CA LEU A 255 1.67 21.29 29.99
C LEU A 255 1.64 19.91 30.68
N ASP A 256 0.85 19.77 31.76
CA ASP A 256 0.68 18.49 32.44
C ASP A 256 -0.03 17.48 31.55
N ALA A 257 -1.00 17.92 30.75
CA ALA A 257 -1.68 17.07 29.76
C ALA A 257 -0.74 16.59 28.66
N ILE A 258 0.16 17.46 28.17
CA ILE A 258 1.22 17.08 27.22
C ILE A 258 2.10 15.98 27.83
N VAL A 259 2.60 16.19 29.05
CA VAL A 259 3.46 15.21 29.74
C VAL A 259 2.71 13.88 29.97
N ALA A 260 1.45 13.95 30.41
CA ALA A 260 0.63 12.77 30.65
C ALA A 260 0.40 11.95 29.37
N GLU A 261 0.07 12.60 28.25
CA GLU A 261 -0.15 11.90 26.98
C GLU A 261 1.15 11.35 26.37
N LEU A 262 2.26 12.08 26.43
CA LEU A 262 3.55 11.57 25.95
C LEU A 262 4.01 10.33 26.75
N ARG A 263 3.81 10.34 28.07
CA ARG A 263 4.06 9.17 28.93
C ARG A 263 3.14 8.01 28.61
N ARG A 264 1.84 8.26 28.42
CA ARG A 264 0.88 7.20 28.04
C ARG A 264 1.22 6.57 26.69
N LEU A 265 1.61 7.39 25.72
CA LEU A 265 2.08 6.90 24.42
C LEU A 265 3.37 6.07 24.53
N GLY A 266 4.04 6.09 25.69
CA GLY A 266 5.26 5.35 25.95
C GLY A 266 6.47 5.92 25.19
N LEU A 267 6.44 7.22 24.88
CA LEU A 267 7.55 7.91 24.24
C LEU A 267 8.66 8.20 25.24
N PRO A 268 9.92 7.83 24.96
CA PRO A 268 11.06 8.22 25.79
C PRO A 268 11.21 9.75 25.83
N GLU A 269 11.46 10.29 27.03
CA GLU A 269 11.61 11.74 27.27
C GLU A 269 12.60 12.45 26.32
N PRO A 270 13.76 11.87 25.96
CA PRO A 270 14.68 12.50 25.00
C PRO A 270 14.07 12.76 23.61
N ARG A 271 12.94 12.12 23.26
CA ARG A 271 12.27 12.28 21.96
C ARG A 271 11.12 13.27 21.99
N TRP A 272 10.75 13.80 23.16
CA TRP A 272 9.54 14.62 23.31
C TRP A 272 9.60 15.91 22.50
N GLU A 273 10.72 16.63 22.55
CA GLU A 273 10.89 17.89 21.81
C GLU A 273 10.72 17.69 20.30
N ALA A 274 11.43 16.72 19.73
CA ALA A 274 11.34 16.41 18.31
C ALA A 274 9.91 15.98 17.92
N TYR A 275 9.26 15.16 18.76
CA TYR A 275 7.89 14.70 18.53
C TYR A 275 6.90 15.87 18.51
N LEU A 276 6.96 16.76 19.51
CA LEU A 276 6.10 17.94 19.62
C LEU A 276 6.33 18.90 18.44
N THR A 277 7.58 19.08 18.03
CA THR A 277 7.94 19.88 16.86
C THR A 277 7.29 19.31 15.60
N ARG A 278 7.33 17.98 15.40
CA ARG A 278 6.66 17.33 14.28
C ARG A 278 5.14 17.54 14.32
N LEU A 279 4.50 17.38 15.48
CA LEU A 279 3.06 17.63 15.62
C LEU A 279 2.69 19.08 15.27
N ALA A 280 3.51 20.06 15.64
CA ALA A 280 3.30 21.44 15.27
C ALA A 280 3.39 21.64 13.75
N LEU A 281 4.32 20.95 13.08
CA LEU A 281 4.56 21.09 11.64
C LEU A 281 3.57 20.31 10.75
N GLU A 282 2.82 19.35 11.29
CA GLU A 282 1.83 18.56 10.52
C GLU A 282 0.57 19.33 10.10
N LEU A 283 0.26 20.44 10.79
CA LEU A 283 -0.82 21.35 10.42
C LEU A 283 -0.31 22.79 10.36
N PRO A 284 0.51 23.12 9.35
CA PRO A 284 1.10 24.45 9.22
C PRO A 284 0.01 25.50 9.03
N GLY A 285 0.24 26.70 9.56
CA GLY A 285 -0.73 27.79 9.60
C GLY A 285 -1.29 27.98 11.01
N TRP A 286 -2.06 27.03 11.53
CA TRP A 286 -2.70 27.17 12.86
C TRP A 286 -1.68 27.15 14.00
N SER A 287 -0.81 26.15 14.05
CA SER A 287 0.28 26.08 15.03
C SER A 287 1.22 27.29 14.93
N GLY A 288 1.49 27.75 13.70
CA GLY A 288 2.28 28.94 13.41
C GLY A 288 1.63 30.22 13.95
N MET A 289 0.32 30.41 13.74
CA MET A 289 -0.43 31.55 14.30
C MET A 289 -0.44 31.51 15.83
N MET A 290 -0.63 30.34 16.43
CA MET A 290 -0.57 30.17 17.89
C MET A 290 0.81 30.56 18.43
N ASN A 291 1.88 30.06 17.80
CA ASN A 291 3.25 30.39 18.18
C ASN A 291 3.56 31.88 17.99
N TRP A 292 3.13 32.46 16.86
CA TRP A 292 3.33 33.88 16.59
C TRP A 292 2.61 34.75 17.62
N ARG A 293 1.32 34.48 17.91
CA ARG A 293 0.53 35.19 18.92
C ARG A 293 1.12 35.09 20.31
N GLN A 294 1.66 33.93 20.68
CA GLN A 294 2.34 33.74 21.97
C GLN A 294 3.59 34.62 22.10
N GLN A 295 4.31 34.84 21.00
CA GLN A 295 5.52 35.66 20.97
C GLN A 295 5.25 37.18 20.82
N HIS A 296 3.99 37.56 20.57
CA HIS A 296 3.53 38.95 20.37
C HIS A 296 2.36 39.21 21.33
N ASP A 297 2.67 39.24 22.63
CA ASP A 297 1.72 39.44 23.72
C ASP A 297 1.08 40.84 23.71
N ASP A 298 1.74 41.81 23.08
CA ASP A 298 1.26 43.17 22.86
C ASP A 298 0.14 43.25 21.80
N TYR A 299 -0.05 42.21 20.99
CA TYR A 299 -1.05 42.15 19.94
C TYR A 299 -2.48 42.33 20.51
N PRO A 300 -3.26 43.34 20.04
CA PRO A 300 -4.50 43.73 20.70
C PRO A 300 -5.49 42.60 20.99
N ALA A 301 -5.71 41.70 20.03
CA ALA A 301 -6.69 40.62 20.20
C ALA A 301 -6.20 39.50 21.15
N SER A 302 -4.89 39.43 21.44
CA SER A 302 -4.31 38.48 22.40
C SER A 302 -4.43 38.94 23.85
N ARG A 303 -4.71 40.23 24.10
CA ARG A 303 -4.76 40.81 25.46
C ARG A 303 -5.92 40.26 26.30
N GLU A 304 -7.05 39.97 25.65
CA GLU A 304 -8.25 39.45 26.31
C GLU A 304 -8.33 37.93 26.26
N THR A 305 -7.55 37.30 25.37
CA THR A 305 -7.59 35.86 25.10
C THR A 305 -6.15 35.35 25.02
N PRO A 306 -5.62 34.74 26.09
CA PRO A 306 -4.26 34.22 26.06
C PRO A 306 -4.13 33.14 24.99
N VAL A 307 -3.03 33.20 24.25
CA VAL A 307 -2.70 32.24 23.19
C VAL A 307 -1.39 31.57 23.55
N ALA A 308 -1.42 30.26 23.72
CA ALA A 308 -0.24 29.45 23.95
C ALA A 308 -0.19 28.28 22.96
N LEU A 309 0.99 28.05 22.38
CA LEU A 309 1.25 26.86 21.57
C LEU A 309 1.07 25.57 22.39
N ALA A 310 1.30 25.63 23.70
CA ALA A 310 1.05 24.53 24.63
C ALA A 310 -0.42 24.10 24.63
N ASP A 311 -1.39 25.03 24.52
CA ASP A 311 -2.80 24.67 24.44
C ASP A 311 -3.10 23.86 23.17
N TYR A 312 -2.55 24.30 22.03
CA TYR A 312 -2.69 23.62 20.75
C TYR A 312 -2.09 22.21 20.80
N LEU A 313 -0.88 22.06 21.35
CA LEU A 313 -0.19 20.77 21.46
C LEU A 313 -0.88 19.82 22.44
N ALA A 314 -1.39 20.33 23.57
CA ALA A 314 -2.16 19.55 24.54
C ALA A 314 -3.44 19.00 23.90
N LEU A 315 -4.23 19.89 23.27
CA LEU A 315 -5.41 19.51 22.51
C LEU A 315 -5.08 18.47 21.44
N ARG A 316 -4.02 18.71 20.66
CA ARG A 316 -3.59 17.81 19.61
C ARG A 316 -3.27 16.41 20.12
N LEU A 317 -2.46 16.31 21.16
CA LEU A 317 -2.06 15.03 21.76
C LEU A 317 -3.24 14.28 22.34
N CYS A 318 -4.17 14.98 22.99
CA CYS A 318 -5.38 14.37 23.54
C CYS A 318 -6.25 13.76 22.43
N LEU A 319 -6.45 14.50 21.33
CA LEU A 319 -7.21 14.02 20.17
C LEU A 319 -6.52 12.85 19.45
N ASP A 320 -5.22 12.98 19.16
CA ASP A 320 -4.44 11.88 18.59
C ASP A 320 -4.53 10.65 19.49
N GLY A 321 -4.44 10.84 20.81
CA GLY A 321 -4.47 9.76 21.78
C GLY A 321 -5.76 8.96 21.76
N LEU A 322 -6.91 9.62 21.61
CA LEU A 322 -8.22 8.95 21.46
C LEU A 322 -8.28 8.07 20.21
N TRP A 323 -7.87 8.62 19.07
CA TRP A 323 -7.95 7.92 17.79
C TRP A 323 -6.92 6.80 17.67
N ILE A 324 -5.72 6.99 18.22
CA ILE A 324 -4.69 5.96 18.30
C ILE A 324 -5.16 4.79 19.15
N GLU A 325 -5.77 5.05 20.31
CA GLU A 325 -6.32 4.02 21.18
C GLU A 325 -7.43 3.22 20.48
N GLN A 326 -8.37 3.91 19.83
CA GLN A 326 -9.45 3.27 19.09
C GLN A 326 -8.91 2.41 17.94
N LEU A 327 -8.01 2.96 17.10
CA LEU A 327 -7.44 2.24 15.96
C LEU A 327 -6.69 0.99 16.42
N CYS A 328 -5.87 1.09 17.47
CA CYS A 328 -5.10 -0.06 17.97
C CYS A 328 -6.00 -1.15 18.56
N ARG A 329 -7.09 -0.74 19.21
CA ARG A 329 -8.10 -1.66 19.76
C ARG A 329 -8.87 -2.39 18.66
N GLU A 330 -9.28 -1.68 17.61
CA GLU A 330 -10.00 -2.26 16.48
C GLU A 330 -9.14 -3.23 15.68
N HIS A 331 -7.89 -2.86 15.39
CA HIS A 331 -7.01 -3.68 14.55
C HIS A 331 -6.35 -4.83 15.30
N TRP A 332 -5.96 -4.64 16.56
CA TRP A 332 -5.13 -5.61 17.29
C TRP A 332 -5.64 -5.95 18.69
N GLY A 333 -6.67 -5.26 19.20
CA GLY A 333 -7.14 -5.43 20.57
C GLY A 333 -6.11 -5.01 21.62
N LEU A 334 -5.27 -4.02 21.29
CA LEU A 334 -4.18 -3.53 22.13
C LEU A 334 -4.45 -2.11 22.62
N GLU A 335 -3.73 -1.73 23.67
CA GLU A 335 -3.57 -0.33 24.05
C GLU A 335 -2.83 0.43 22.95
N GLY A 336 -3.25 1.68 22.70
CA GLY A 336 -2.64 2.57 21.72
C GLY A 336 -1.37 3.23 22.25
N SER A 337 -0.32 2.45 22.49
CA SER A 337 1.00 2.91 22.95
C SER A 337 2.13 2.33 22.09
N LEU A 338 3.25 3.08 22.02
CA LEU A 338 4.43 2.67 21.27
C LEU A 338 5.01 1.34 21.77
N PRO A 339 5.13 1.06 23.09
CA PRO A 339 5.63 -0.23 23.58
C PRO A 339 4.70 -1.40 23.24
N ALA A 340 3.39 -1.25 23.42
CA ALA A 340 2.43 -2.34 23.15
C ALA A 340 2.45 -2.75 21.67
N LEU A 341 2.50 -1.76 20.76
CA LEU A 341 2.65 -2.02 19.33
C LEU A 341 4.01 -2.67 19.02
N ARG A 342 5.09 -2.20 19.64
CA ARG A 342 6.43 -2.76 19.42
C ARG A 342 6.49 -4.22 19.82
N ASP A 343 5.97 -4.57 21.00
CA ASP A 343 5.94 -5.94 21.50
C ASP A 343 5.08 -6.84 20.62
N TYR A 344 3.92 -6.35 20.18
CA TYR A 344 3.03 -7.08 19.28
C TYR A 344 3.70 -7.42 17.95
N PHE A 345 4.33 -6.45 17.30
CA PHE A 345 4.94 -6.62 15.98
C PHE A 345 6.30 -7.32 16.05
N THR A 346 7.06 -7.15 17.13
CA THR A 346 8.28 -7.96 17.36
C THR A 346 7.93 -9.44 17.48
N ALA A 347 6.79 -9.77 18.09
CA ALA A 347 6.28 -11.14 18.14
C ALA A 347 5.64 -11.63 16.82
N ARG A 348 5.38 -10.72 15.86
CA ARG A 348 4.70 -10.97 14.58
C ARG A 348 5.36 -10.19 13.43
N PRO A 349 6.65 -10.45 13.15
CA PRO A 349 7.41 -9.65 12.19
C PRO A 349 6.85 -9.76 10.76
N ALA A 350 6.33 -10.93 10.39
CA ALA A 350 5.68 -11.15 9.10
C ALA A 350 4.45 -10.24 8.91
N GLU A 351 3.65 -10.02 9.95
CA GLU A 351 2.49 -9.12 9.89
C GLU A 351 2.92 -7.66 9.64
N ALA A 352 3.95 -7.20 10.34
CA ALA A 352 4.49 -5.84 10.15
C ALA A 352 4.97 -5.64 8.71
N LEU A 353 5.74 -6.60 8.18
CA LEU A 353 6.28 -6.53 6.82
C LEU A 353 5.16 -6.51 5.76
N VAL A 354 4.18 -7.39 5.89
CA VAL A 354 3.06 -7.48 4.94
C VAL A 354 2.24 -6.19 4.96
N ARG A 355 1.86 -5.68 6.14
CA ARG A 355 1.11 -4.42 6.29
C ARG A 355 1.88 -3.24 5.69
N GLN A 356 3.15 -3.10 6.05
CA GLN A 356 3.99 -2.03 5.52
C GLN A 356 4.10 -2.10 3.99
N ALA A 357 4.34 -3.29 3.42
CA ALA A 357 4.46 -3.46 1.97
C ALA A 357 3.14 -3.18 1.23
N LEU A 358 2.00 -3.57 1.81
CA LEU A 358 0.67 -3.29 1.26
C LEU A 358 0.42 -1.79 1.14
N TYR A 359 0.61 -1.04 2.23
CA TYR A 359 0.28 0.40 2.26
C TYR A 359 1.38 1.29 1.69
N GLU A 360 2.57 0.75 1.44
CA GLU A 360 3.57 1.38 0.60
C GLU A 360 3.14 1.47 -0.87
N GLY A 361 2.19 0.64 -1.30
CA GLY A 361 1.57 0.72 -2.63
C GLY A 361 2.45 0.23 -3.77
N ARG A 362 3.54 -0.50 -3.47
CA ARG A 362 4.50 -1.01 -4.48
C ARG A 362 4.30 -2.48 -4.85
N LEU A 363 3.37 -3.17 -4.20
CA LEU A 363 3.13 -4.59 -4.48
C LEU A 363 2.41 -4.80 -5.82
N PRO A 364 2.74 -5.85 -6.58
CA PRO A 364 1.90 -6.33 -7.68
C PRO A 364 0.51 -6.73 -7.16
N GLU A 365 -0.50 -6.63 -8.02
CA GLU A 365 -1.91 -6.79 -7.64
C GLU A 365 -2.20 -8.10 -6.90
N TYR A 366 -1.61 -9.24 -7.31
CA TYR A 366 -1.82 -10.53 -6.63
C TYR A 366 -1.30 -10.57 -5.18
N LEU A 367 -0.19 -9.89 -4.87
CA LEU A 367 0.33 -9.78 -3.51
C LEU A 367 -0.47 -8.75 -2.72
N ALA A 368 -0.86 -7.65 -3.36
CA ALA A 368 -1.68 -6.62 -2.74
C ALA A 368 -3.06 -7.15 -2.34
N SER A 369 -3.73 -7.89 -3.23
CA SER A 369 -5.04 -8.51 -2.98
C SER A 369 -4.97 -9.55 -1.85
N ARG A 370 -3.94 -10.40 -1.83
CA ARG A 370 -3.71 -11.34 -0.72
C ARG A 370 -3.42 -10.65 0.61
N ALA A 371 -2.59 -9.62 0.59
CA ALA A 371 -2.28 -8.85 1.79
C ALA A 371 -3.53 -8.15 2.33
N ARG A 372 -4.36 -7.58 1.45
CA ARG A 372 -5.64 -6.95 1.84
C ARG A 372 -6.60 -7.95 2.45
N ALA A 373 -6.80 -9.11 1.80
CA ALA A 373 -7.64 -10.19 2.33
C ALA A 373 -7.17 -10.67 3.71
N LEU A 374 -5.86 -10.75 3.92
CA LEU A 374 -5.29 -11.18 5.20
C LEU A 374 -5.45 -10.11 6.30
N VAL A 375 -5.30 -8.83 5.96
CA VAL A 375 -5.54 -7.71 6.88
C VAL A 375 -7.02 -7.61 7.26
N GLU A 376 -7.94 -7.72 6.30
CA GLU A 376 -9.39 -7.68 6.51
C GLU A 376 -9.89 -8.91 7.29
N GLY A 377 -9.41 -10.11 6.91
CA GLY A 377 -9.69 -11.34 7.64
C GLY A 377 -9.17 -11.30 9.09
N GLY A 378 -8.04 -10.64 9.33
CA GLY A 378 -7.51 -10.40 10.68
C GLY A 378 -8.39 -9.50 11.54
N MET A 379 -9.02 -8.48 10.95
CA MET A 379 -9.91 -7.54 11.67
C MET A 379 -11.23 -8.18 12.12
N ALA A 380 -11.76 -9.16 11.37
CA ALA A 380 -13.00 -9.86 11.71
C ALA A 380 -12.90 -10.73 12.99
N PHE A 381 -11.67 -11.08 13.40
CA PHE A 381 -11.39 -11.90 14.58
C PHE A 381 -10.69 -11.08 15.68
N SER A 382 -11.32 -9.98 16.11
CA SER A 382 -10.88 -9.22 17.28
C SER A 382 -10.86 -10.12 18.55
N PRO A 383 -9.86 -10.02 19.44
CA PRO A 383 -9.73 -10.89 20.61
C PRO A 383 -10.87 -10.79 21.64
N LEU A 384 -11.83 -9.88 21.44
CA LEU A 384 -13.06 -9.80 22.21
C LEU A 384 -14.03 -10.97 21.94
N THR A 385 -13.90 -11.69 20.83
CA THR A 385 -14.63 -12.95 20.59
C THR A 385 -13.77 -14.14 21.03
N ALA A 386 -13.93 -14.50 22.32
CA ALA A 386 -13.68 -15.78 22.98
C ALA A 386 -12.68 -16.78 22.36
N LEU A 387 -11.62 -17.10 23.12
CA LEU A 387 -10.95 -18.41 23.07
C LEU A 387 -11.05 -19.12 24.43
N PRO A 388 -11.11 -20.46 24.45
CA PRO A 388 -11.23 -21.25 25.68
C PRO A 388 -9.94 -21.15 26.50
N ARG A 389 -10.10 -21.06 27.82
CA ARG A 389 -9.01 -21.18 28.80
C ARG A 389 -8.44 -22.61 28.76
N GLY A 390 -7.31 -22.80 28.09
CA GLY A 390 -6.53 -24.04 28.10
C GLY A 390 -5.15 -23.83 27.51
N GLU A 391 -4.11 -23.86 28.36
CA GLU A 391 -2.72 -23.51 28.01
C GLU A 391 -2.10 -24.41 26.91
N GLN A 392 -2.62 -25.62 26.71
CA GLN A 392 -2.11 -26.56 25.69
C GLN A 392 -2.70 -26.34 24.29
N GLY A 393 -3.74 -25.52 24.13
CA GLY A 393 -4.34 -25.18 22.82
C GLY A 393 -3.91 -23.83 22.26
N ALA A 394 -3.38 -22.94 23.10
CA ALA A 394 -3.05 -21.55 22.73
C ALA A 394 -1.86 -21.45 21.77
N GLU A 395 -0.82 -22.27 21.96
CA GLU A 395 0.36 -22.28 21.07
C GLU A 395 0.03 -22.82 19.67
N GLY A 396 -0.78 -23.88 19.59
CA GLY A 396 -1.22 -24.47 18.32
C GLY A 396 -2.10 -23.51 17.51
N VAL A 397 -3.05 -22.84 18.17
CA VAL A 397 -3.92 -21.81 17.54
C VAL A 397 -3.10 -20.58 17.14
N GLY A 398 -2.13 -20.16 17.96
CA GLY A 398 -1.21 -19.06 17.64
C GLY A 398 -0.34 -19.35 16.41
N LYS A 399 0.18 -20.57 16.29
CA LYS A 399 0.98 -21.00 15.13
C LYS A 399 0.15 -21.10 13.85
N ALA A 400 -1.07 -21.65 13.95
CA ALA A 400 -2.01 -21.69 12.82
C ALA A 400 -2.39 -20.29 12.31
N ARG A 401 -2.52 -19.30 13.21
CA ARG A 401 -2.78 -17.90 12.84
C ARG A 401 -1.58 -17.19 12.21
N ARG A 402 -0.35 -17.59 12.53
CA ARG A 402 0.88 -16.99 11.97
C ARG A 402 1.23 -17.53 10.58
N ALA A 403 0.90 -18.79 10.30
CA ALA A 403 1.29 -19.47 9.06
C ALA A 403 0.90 -18.72 7.75
N PRO A 404 -0.31 -18.12 7.63
CA PRO A 404 -0.66 -17.34 6.44
C PRO A 404 0.18 -16.07 6.29
N TRP A 405 0.47 -15.37 7.39
CA TRP A 405 1.33 -14.18 7.39
C TRP A 405 2.76 -14.53 7.01
N ASP A 406 3.32 -15.60 7.58
CA ASP A 406 4.67 -16.06 7.28
C ASP A 406 4.82 -16.43 5.79
N THR A 407 3.85 -17.15 5.24
CA THR A 407 3.85 -17.54 3.83
C THR A 407 3.81 -16.33 2.90
N LEU A 408 2.91 -15.37 3.18
CA LEU A 408 2.78 -14.18 2.35
C LEU A 408 4.00 -13.25 2.50
N ALA A 409 4.56 -13.14 3.70
CA ALA A 409 5.77 -12.36 3.94
C ALA A 409 6.97 -12.94 3.18
N ASP A 410 7.14 -14.28 3.17
CA ASP A 410 8.16 -14.94 2.37
C ASP A 410 8.00 -14.64 0.87
N MET A 411 6.77 -14.63 0.37
CA MET A 411 6.45 -14.29 -1.03
C MET A 411 6.78 -12.83 -1.35
N ILE A 412 6.35 -11.89 -0.51
CA ILE A 412 6.63 -10.45 -0.67
C ILE A 412 8.14 -10.20 -0.61
N TRP A 413 8.84 -10.82 0.34
CA TRP A 413 10.29 -10.69 0.48
C TRP A 413 11.02 -11.21 -0.76
N THR A 414 10.62 -12.38 -1.26
CA THR A 414 11.20 -12.98 -2.49
C THR A 414 10.95 -12.09 -3.70
N TRP A 415 9.75 -11.51 -3.82
CA TRP A 415 9.43 -10.58 -4.90
C TRP A 415 10.28 -9.30 -4.81
N ARG A 416 10.41 -8.68 -3.63
CA ARG A 416 11.22 -7.46 -3.41
C ARG A 416 12.69 -7.64 -3.81
N HIS A 417 13.22 -8.86 -3.68
CA HIS A 417 14.61 -9.20 -4.04
C HIS A 417 14.74 -9.81 -5.44
N SER A 418 13.65 -9.86 -6.22
CA SER A 418 13.68 -10.34 -7.60
C SER A 418 14.06 -9.21 -8.57
N PRO A 419 14.76 -9.51 -9.70
CA PRO A 419 15.05 -8.53 -10.75
C PRO A 419 13.80 -7.85 -11.35
N VAL A 420 12.63 -8.43 -11.13
CA VAL A 420 11.35 -7.87 -11.60
C VAL A 420 10.90 -6.67 -10.75
N ALA A 421 11.30 -6.58 -9.47
CA ALA A 421 10.89 -5.49 -8.58
C ALA A 421 11.61 -4.15 -8.85
N THR A 422 12.73 -4.16 -9.59
CA THR A 422 13.50 -2.95 -9.93
C THR A 422 13.05 -2.26 -11.20
N ARG A 423 12.04 -2.79 -11.92
CA ARG A 423 11.49 -2.17 -13.12
C ARG A 423 10.31 -1.27 -12.73
N PRO A 424 10.40 0.07 -12.87
CA PRO A 424 9.23 0.92 -12.76
C PRO A 424 8.24 0.54 -13.88
N GLY A 425 7.01 0.22 -13.48
CA GLY A 425 5.89 -0.06 -14.39
C GLY A 425 5.31 1.20 -15.01
#